data_AF-A0A918RE49-F1
#
_entry.id   AF-A0A918RE49-F1
#
_cell.length_a   1.000
_cell.length_b   1.000
_cell.length_c   1.000
_cell.angle_alpha   90.00
_cell.angle_beta   90.00
_cell.angle_gamma   90.00
#
_symmetry.space_group_name_H-M   'P 1'
#
loop_
_entity.id
_entity.type
_entity.pdbx_description
1 polymer ?
#
loop_
_entity_poly.entity_id
_entity_poly.type
_entity_poly.pdbx_seq_one_letter_code
_entity_poly.pdbx_strand_id
1 'polypeptide(L)'
;MTPSELNILGLSLDILGVILLFFYEPPKKESGALLLQSAPSKSEREKKKRIKRIISTVALILLIVGFSIQIYSNLIGTDFCQNRQ
;
A
#
# COMPACT_ATOMS: atom_id res chain seq x y z
N MET A 1 -9.35 -14.36 17.80
CA MET A 1 -8.67 -13.06 17.66
C MET A 1 -9.59 -11.99 18.20
N THR A 2 -9.10 -11.10 19.05
CA THR A 2 -9.87 -9.97 19.57
C THR A 2 -9.96 -8.86 18.50
N PRO A 3 -10.99 -7.99 18.53
CA PRO A 3 -11.04 -6.81 17.67
C PRO A 3 -9.79 -5.94 17.82
N SER A 4 -9.24 -5.84 19.03
CA SER A 4 -7.98 -5.12 19.27
C SER A 4 -6.80 -5.69 18.50
N GLU A 5 -6.69 -7.03 18.43
CA GLU A 5 -5.63 -7.70 17.65
C GLU A 5 -5.76 -7.45 16.15
N LEU A 6 -6.98 -7.51 15.59
CA LEU A 6 -7.21 -7.21 14.17
C LEU A 6 -6.86 -5.76 13.84
N ASN A 7 -7.18 -4.83 14.74
CA ASN A 7 -6.88 -3.42 14.54
C ASN A 7 -5.38 -3.15 14.54
N ILE A 8 -4.62 -3.74 15.47
CA ILE A 8 -3.15 -3.67 15.50
C ILE A 8 -2.55 -4.28 14.23
N LEU A 9 -3.09 -5.40 13.77
CA LEU A 9 -2.62 -6.09 12.56
C LEU A 9 -2.89 -5.25 11.30
N GLY A 10 -4.07 -4.66 11.17
CA GLY A 10 -4.39 -3.71 10.09
C GLY A 10 -3.49 -2.47 10.12
N LEU A 11 -3.22 -1.92 11.31
CA LEU A 11 -2.36 -0.73 11.46
C LEU A 11 -0.89 -1.02 11.13
N SER A 12 -0.37 -2.18 11.52
CA SER A 12 0.98 -2.60 11.15
C SER A 12 1.15 -2.81 9.64
N LEU A 13 0.14 -3.39 8.97
CA LEU A 13 0.10 -3.50 7.51
C LEU A 13 0.11 -2.12 6.83
N ASP A 14 -0.64 -1.17 7.36
CA ASP A 14 -0.68 0.18 6.81
C ASP A 14 0.66 0.90 6.97
N ILE A 15 1.29 0.83 8.14
CA ILE A 15 2.63 1.42 8.38
C ILE A 15 3.65 0.85 7.40
N LEU A 16 3.68 -0.47 7.21
CA LEU A 16 4.54 -1.11 6.22
C LEU A 16 4.22 -0.62 4.80
N GLY A 17 2.94 -0.56 4.45
CA GLY A 17 2.47 -0.04 3.17
C GLY A 17 2.99 1.37 2.88
N VAL A 18 2.87 2.30 3.86
CA VAL A 18 3.38 3.67 3.75
C VAL A 18 4.90 3.69 3.58
N ILE A 19 5.64 2.89 4.37
CA ILE A 19 7.11 2.81 4.27
C ILE A 19 7.52 2.36 2.85
N LEU A 20 6.91 1.30 2.32
CA LEU A 20 7.19 0.86 0.95
C LEU A 20 6.86 1.96 -0.07
N LEU A 21 5.74 2.66 0.10
CA LEU A 21 5.33 3.74 -0.82
C LEU A 21 6.30 4.93 -0.77
N PHE A 22 6.85 5.24 0.40
CA PHE A 22 7.84 6.29 0.59
C PHE A 22 9.17 5.97 -0.11
N PHE A 23 9.64 4.72 -0.02
CA PHE A 23 10.88 4.30 -0.68
C PHE A 23 10.75 4.11 -2.20
N TYR A 24 9.58 3.68 -2.68
CA TYR A 24 9.38 3.32 -4.10
C TYR A 24 8.66 4.37 -4.93
N GLU A 25 8.18 5.45 -4.29
CA GLU A 25 7.30 6.49 -4.82
C GLU A 25 5.95 5.94 -5.34
N PRO A 26 4.86 6.71 -5.26
CA PRO A 26 3.60 6.35 -5.92
C PRO A 26 3.80 6.22 -7.44
N PRO A 27 3.01 5.39 -8.14
CA PRO A 27 3.16 5.21 -9.57
C PRO A 27 2.73 6.50 -10.28
N LYS A 28 3.70 7.38 -10.55
CA LYS A 28 3.47 8.62 -11.30
C LYS A 28 3.10 8.24 -12.73
N LYS A 29 1.98 8.79 -13.25
CA LYS A 29 1.74 8.79 -14.69
C LYS A 29 2.89 9.54 -15.34
N GLU A 30 3.53 8.93 -16.33
CA GLU A 30 4.58 9.59 -17.11
C GLU A 30 3.93 10.71 -17.94
N SER A 31 3.66 11.85 -17.31
CA SER A 31 3.24 13.07 -18.00
C SER A 31 4.46 13.64 -18.72
N GLY A 32 4.65 13.23 -19.98
CA GLY A 32 5.21 14.09 -21.03
C GLY A 32 6.64 14.64 -20.87
N ALA A 33 7.58 13.91 -20.27
CA ALA A 33 9.00 14.27 -20.34
C ALA A 33 9.81 13.22 -21.13
N LEU A 34 9.41 13.02 -22.38
CA LEU A 34 10.37 12.85 -23.47
C LEU A 34 11.30 14.07 -23.37
N LEU A 35 12.61 13.93 -23.11
CA LEU A 35 13.64 14.80 -23.71
C LEU A 35 15.10 14.55 -23.28
N LEU A 36 15.44 13.79 -22.24
CA LEU A 36 16.87 13.63 -21.88
C LEU A 36 17.23 12.21 -21.45
N GLN A 37 17.67 11.37 -22.41
CA GLN A 37 18.38 10.15 -22.06
C GLN A 37 19.33 9.63 -23.14
N SER A 38 20.39 10.39 -23.36
CA SER A 38 21.64 9.81 -23.86
C SER A 38 22.29 8.97 -22.74
N ALA A 39 22.31 7.64 -22.93
CA ALA A 39 23.04 6.57 -22.19
C ALA A 39 22.62 6.22 -20.73
N PRO A 40 22.82 4.98 -20.22
CA PRO A 40 23.17 3.69 -20.85
C PRO A 40 21.97 2.71 -20.94
N SER A 41 22.09 1.64 -21.76
CA SER A 41 21.19 0.46 -21.87
C SER A 41 19.71 0.69 -21.51
N LYS A 42 18.86 1.05 -22.50
CA LYS A 42 17.39 1.21 -22.34
C LYS A 42 16.74 0.04 -21.57
N SER A 43 17.24 -1.18 -21.80
CA SER A 43 16.81 -2.43 -21.17
C SER A 43 16.86 -2.42 -19.64
N GLU A 44 17.95 -1.94 -19.04
CA GLU A 44 18.12 -1.99 -17.57
C GLU A 44 17.27 -0.93 -16.86
N ARG A 45 17.13 0.25 -17.45
CA ARG A 45 16.28 1.33 -16.94
C ARG A 45 14.81 0.93 -16.94
N GLU A 46 14.34 0.29 -18.00
CA GLU A 46 12.97 -0.18 -18.12
C GLU A 46 12.64 -1.27 -17.10
N LYS A 47 13.56 -2.22 -16.87
CA LYS A 47 13.39 -3.27 -15.84
C LYS A 47 13.27 -2.67 -14.44
N LYS A 48 14.15 -1.73 -14.07
CA LYS A 48 14.07 -1.05 -12.76
C LYS A 48 12.78 -0.25 -12.61
N LYS A 49 12.32 0.44 -13.65
CA LYS A 49 11.04 1.16 -13.65
C LYS A 49 9.84 0.22 -13.45
N ARG A 50 9.82 -0.95 -14.12
CA ARG A 50 8.74 -1.93 -13.96
C ARG A 50 8.68 -2.47 -12.53
N ILE A 51 9.82 -2.85 -11.96
CA ILE A 51 9.90 -3.35 -10.59
C ILE A 51 9.40 -2.29 -9.60
N LYS A 52 9.83 -1.03 -9.75
CA LYS A 52 9.33 0.07 -8.90
C LYS A 52 7.82 0.25 -9.00
N ARG A 53 7.24 0.20 -10.21
CA ARG A 53 5.78 0.29 -10.39
C ARG A 53 5.06 -0.86 -9.70
N ILE A 54 5.55 -2.09 -9.85
CA ILE A 54 4.93 -3.27 -9.23
C ILE A 54 4.95 -3.15 -7.70
N ILE A 55 6.11 -2.81 -7.13
CA ILE A 55 6.25 -2.67 -5.67
C ILE A 55 5.36 -1.55 -5.14
N SER A 56 5.27 -0.43 -5.86
CA SER A 56 4.37 0.68 -5.52
C SER A 56 2.89 0.28 -5.56
N THR A 57 2.47 -0.49 -6.58
CA THR A 57 1.12 -1.04 -6.65
C THR A 57 0.84 -2.01 -5.50
N VAL A 58 1.80 -2.88 -5.16
CA VAL A 58 1.68 -3.82 -4.03
C VAL A 58 1.56 -3.05 -2.70
N ALA A 59 2.36 -2.01 -2.50
CA ALA A 59 2.28 -1.15 -1.32
C ALA A 59 0.91 -0.49 -1.19
N LEU A 60 0.35 0.00 -2.30
CA LEU A 60 -0.99 0.57 -2.33
C LEU A 60 -2.08 -0.45 -2.01
N ILE A 61 -1.98 -1.66 -2.55
CA ILE A 61 -2.90 -2.76 -2.22
C ILE A 61 -2.80 -3.10 -0.73
N LEU A 62 -1.59 -3.13 -0.18
CA LEU A 62 -1.36 -3.43 1.23
C LEU A 62 -2.06 -2.41 2.15
N LEU A 63 -2.01 -1.13 1.79
CA LEU A 63 -2.74 -0.06 2.50
C LEU A 63 -4.25 -0.25 2.42
N ILE A 64 -4.77 -0.57 1.24
CA ILE A 64 -6.22 -0.78 1.07
C ILE A 64 -6.68 -1.97 1.92
N VAL A 65 -5.89 -3.05 1.95
CA VAL A 65 -6.19 -4.25 2.75
C VAL A 65 -6.08 -3.96 4.25
N GLY A 66 -5.01 -3.30 4.71
CA GLY A 66 -4.83 -2.95 6.13
C GLY A 66 -5.96 -2.07 6.64
N PHE A 67 -6.33 -1.04 5.89
CA PHE A 67 -7.47 -0.17 6.21
C PHE A 67 -8.81 -0.92 6.18
N SER A 68 -9.02 -1.82 5.21
CA SER A 68 -10.24 -2.64 5.15
C SER A 68 -10.36 -3.53 6.40
N ILE A 69 -9.26 -4.15 6.84
CA ILE A 69 -9.25 -4.96 8.07
C ILE A 69 -9.60 -4.12 9.30
N GLN A 70 -9.11 -2.88 9.40
CA GLN A 70 -9.49 -1.96 10.49
C GLN A 70 -10.98 -1.63 10.47
N ILE A 71 -11.57 -1.37 9.30
CA ILE A 71 -13.02 -1.14 9.16
C ILE A 71 -13.80 -2.36 9.63
N TYR A 72 -13.45 -3.55 9.16
CA TYR A 72 -14.11 -4.80 9.57
C TYR A 72 -13.99 -5.04 11.08
N SER A 73 -12.81 -4.77 11.65
CA SER A 73 -12.58 -4.89 13.08
C SER A 73 -13.46 -3.96 13.90
N ASN A 74 -13.61 -2.71 13.44
CA ASN A 74 -14.47 -1.74 14.10
C ASN A 74 -15.95 -2.13 14.00
N LEU A 75 -16.41 -2.61 12.84
CA LEU A 75 -17.79 -3.10 12.65
C LEU A 75 -18.13 -4.24 13.61
N ILE A 76 -17.26 -5.25 13.69
CA ILE A 76 -17.44 -6.39 14.63
C ILE A 76 -17.38 -5.91 16.08
N GLY A 77 -16.50 -4.97 16.40
CA GLY A 77 -16.41 -4.36 17.74
C GLY A 77 -17.70 -3.64 18.15
N THR A 78 -18.35 -2.94 17.21
CA THR A 78 -19.63 -2.25 17.45
C THR A 78 -20.81 -3.21 17.59
N ASP A 79 -20.88 -4.26 16.77
CA ASP A 79 -21.96 -5.28 16.87
C ASP A 79 -21.94 -6.01 18.23
N PHE A 80 -20.75 -6.25 18.79
CA PHE A 80 -20.61 -6.85 20.13
C PHE A 80 -21.08 -5.95 21.27
N CYS A 81 -21.01 -4.62 21.13
CA CYS A 81 -21.54 -3.69 22.13
C CYS A 81 -23.07 -3.55 22.06
N GLN A 82 -23.65 -3.69 20.86
CA GLN A 82 -25.09 -3.52 20.65
C GLN A 82 -25.90 -4.73 21.12
N ASN A 83 -25.33 -5.94 21.11
CA ASN A 83 -25.97 -7.18 21.56
C ASN A 83 -25.87 -7.45 23.09
N ARG A 84 -25.36 -6.48 23.87
CA ARG A 84 -25.24 -6.53 25.33
C ARG A 84 -26.07 -5.47 26.07
N GLN A 85 -26.86 -4.67 25.35
CA GLN A 85 -27.90 -3.81 25.92
C GLN A 85 -29.25 -4.49 25.80
#